data_AF-A0A1N7N454-F1
#
_entry.id   AF-A0A1N7N454-F1
#
_cell.length_a   1.000
_cell.length_b   1.000
_cell.length_c   1.000
_cell.angle_alpha   90.00
_cell.angle_beta   90.00
_cell.angle_gamma   90.00
#
_symmetry.space_group_name_H-M   'P 1'
#
loop_
_entity.id
_entity.type
_entity.pdbx_description
1 polymer ?
#
loop_
_entity_poly.entity_id
_entity_poly.type
_entity_poly.pdbx_seq_one_letter_code
_entity_poly.pdbx_strand_id
1 'polypeptide(L)'
;MKKYASMVLFAWVIFLASNIGAKEVQLAPGETYRQGDLTVTCGQSPTETPLALNDCQYWDDFNNKCLFKKTTYMYKNLECVEECQHWDKFNSTCSYPSKCTFYPSHKTFVRTTCEKFDDFNNTCLKMKETKIGR
;
A
#
# COMPACT_ATOMS: atom_id res chain seq x y z
N MET A 1 28.58 -13.88 -66.80
CA MET A 1 29.63 -13.29 -65.96
C MET A 1 29.00 -12.76 -64.67
N LYS A 2 29.61 -13.08 -63.51
CA LYS A 2 29.34 -12.61 -62.12
C LYS A 2 27.96 -12.99 -61.54
N LYS A 3 27.82 -14.05 -60.71
CA LYS A 3 28.15 -14.16 -59.26
C LYS A 3 27.70 -12.89 -58.53
N TYR A 4 26.76 -12.91 -57.58
CA TYR A 4 26.97 -13.35 -56.19
C TYR A 4 25.69 -13.93 -55.56
N ALA A 5 25.84 -15.11 -54.96
CA ALA A 5 24.90 -15.67 -54.00
C ALA A 5 25.20 -15.06 -52.62
N SER A 6 24.25 -14.31 -52.05
CA SER A 6 24.28 -13.92 -50.64
C SER A 6 23.34 -14.84 -49.88
N MET A 7 23.92 -15.85 -49.19
CA MET A 7 23.24 -16.56 -48.11
C MET A 7 22.95 -15.54 -47.00
N VAL A 8 21.68 -15.27 -46.73
CA VAL A 8 21.26 -14.59 -45.52
C VAL A 8 20.71 -15.65 -44.58
N LEU A 9 21.56 -16.06 -43.63
CA LEU A 9 21.23 -17.00 -42.57
C LEU A 9 20.68 -16.16 -41.41
N PHE A 10 19.37 -15.87 -41.44
CA PHE A 10 18.69 -15.22 -40.32
C PHE A 10 18.52 -16.22 -39.18
N ALA A 11 19.38 -16.12 -38.18
CA ALA A 11 19.24 -16.80 -36.90
C ALA A 11 17.95 -16.32 -36.23
N TRP A 12 16.95 -17.20 -36.16
CA TRP A 12 15.76 -17.01 -35.35
C TRP A 12 16.13 -17.11 -33.87
N VAL A 13 16.43 -15.98 -33.24
CA VAL A 13 16.48 -15.87 -31.78
C VAL A 13 15.04 -15.84 -31.29
N ILE A 14 14.54 -17.00 -30.87
CA ILE A 14 13.25 -17.10 -30.16
C ILE A 14 13.44 -16.43 -28.80
N PHE A 15 12.98 -15.17 -28.70
CA PHE A 15 12.77 -14.52 -27.40
C PHE A 15 11.65 -15.28 -26.67
N LEU A 16 12.02 -16.24 -25.82
CA LEU A 16 11.13 -16.75 -24.78
C LEU A 16 10.95 -15.62 -23.77
N ALA A 17 9.94 -14.76 -23.99
CA ALA A 17 9.44 -13.86 -22.97
C ALA A 17 8.80 -14.71 -21.86
N SER A 18 9.59 -15.04 -20.84
CA SER A 18 9.07 -15.56 -19.59
C SER A 18 8.22 -14.46 -18.96
N ASN A 19 6.90 -14.59 -19.11
CA ASN A 19 5.93 -13.78 -18.36
C ASN A 19 5.98 -14.24 -16.89
N ILE A 20 7.01 -13.79 -16.17
CA ILE A 20 7.06 -13.86 -14.70
C ILE A 20 6.12 -12.76 -14.21
N GLY A 21 4.81 -13.01 -14.34
CA GLY A 21 3.77 -12.14 -13.80
C GLY A 21 3.48 -12.54 -12.37
N ALA A 22 3.48 -11.57 -11.45
CA ALA A 22 2.89 -11.77 -10.13
C ALA A 22 1.39 -12.06 -10.32
N LYS A 23 0.91 -13.16 -9.74
CA LYS A 23 -0.52 -13.52 -9.76
C LYS A 23 -1.16 -13.04 -8.47
N GLU A 24 -2.12 -12.13 -8.59
CA GLU A 24 -2.93 -11.70 -7.45
C GLU A 24 -3.96 -12.79 -7.10
N VAL A 25 -4.11 -13.08 -5.80
CA VAL A 25 -5.05 -14.07 -5.27
C VAL A 25 -5.85 -13.43 -4.15
N GLN A 26 -7.17 -13.38 -4.31
CA GLN A 26 -8.09 -12.97 -3.26
C GLN A 26 -8.56 -14.21 -2.50
N LEU A 27 -8.51 -14.14 -1.17
CA LEU A 27 -8.98 -15.21 -0.28
C LEU A 27 -10.13 -14.71 0.59
N ALA A 28 -11.20 -15.50 0.68
CA ALA A 28 -12.23 -15.28 1.67
C ALA A 28 -11.78 -15.75 3.06
N PRO A 29 -12.38 -15.24 4.16
CA PRO A 29 -12.03 -15.68 5.51
C PRO A 29 -12.23 -17.19 5.70
N GLY A 30 -11.17 -17.87 6.15
CA GLY A 30 -11.10 -19.33 6.28
C GLY A 30 -10.46 -20.04 5.08
N GLU A 31 -10.31 -19.37 3.93
CA GLU A 31 -9.68 -19.96 2.76
C GLU A 31 -8.16 -20.03 2.91
N THR A 32 -7.57 -21.03 2.25
CA THR A 32 -6.13 -21.24 2.22
C THR A 32 -5.66 -21.34 0.78
N TYR A 33 -4.72 -20.47 0.41
CA TYR A 33 -3.96 -20.57 -0.82
C TYR A 33 -2.72 -21.43 -0.62
N ARG A 34 -2.43 -22.29 -1.60
CA ARG A 34 -1.20 -23.10 -1.63
C ARG A 34 -0.56 -23.03 -3.02
N GLN A 35 0.73 -22.71 -3.07
CA GLN A 35 1.52 -22.76 -4.29
C GLN A 35 2.96 -23.19 -3.96
N GLY A 36 3.33 -24.41 -4.38
CA GLY A 36 4.59 -25.02 -3.96
C GLY A 36 4.66 -25.11 -2.44
N ASP A 37 5.70 -24.53 -1.85
CA ASP A 37 5.91 -24.49 -0.39
C ASP A 37 5.21 -23.30 0.30
N LEU A 38 4.62 -22.36 -0.46
CA LEU A 38 3.88 -21.23 0.10
C LEU A 38 2.47 -21.65 0.48
N THR A 39 2.13 -21.51 1.76
CA THR A 39 0.76 -21.67 2.28
C THR A 39 0.33 -20.37 2.97
N VAL A 40 -0.75 -19.76 2.49
CA VAL A 40 -1.35 -18.54 3.07
C VAL A 40 -2.78 -18.86 3.46
N THR A 41 -3.11 -18.75 4.75
CA THR A 41 -4.48 -18.91 5.24
C THR A 41 -5.04 -17.55 5.64
N CYS A 42 -6.20 -17.19 5.10
CA CYS A 42 -6.94 -16.01 5.56
C CYS A 42 -7.62 -16.37 6.88
N GLY A 43 -7.06 -15.96 8.02
CA GLY A 43 -7.66 -16.20 9.32
C GLY A 43 -8.96 -15.42 9.51
N GLN A 44 -9.95 -16.03 10.16
CA GLN A 44 -11.10 -15.28 10.68
C GLN A 44 -10.67 -14.57 11.97
N SER A 45 -10.68 -13.24 11.97
CA SER A 45 -10.48 -12.47 13.20
C SER A 45 -11.69 -12.72 14.12
N PRO A 46 -11.50 -13.29 15.34
CA PRO A 46 -12.59 -13.49 16.29
C PRO A 46 -13.13 -12.17 16.87
N THR A 47 -12.44 -11.06 16.62
CA THR A 47 -12.78 -9.74 17.13
C THR A 47 -13.39 -8.87 16.02
N GLU A 48 -14.39 -8.04 16.36
CA GLU A 48 -14.92 -6.98 15.49
C GLU A 48 -13.92 -5.81 15.33
N THR A 49 -12.61 -6.08 15.37
CA THR A 49 -11.56 -5.08 15.21
C THR A 49 -11.12 -5.01 13.75
N PRO A 50 -10.84 -3.81 13.22
CA PRO A 50 -10.23 -3.67 11.91
C PRO A 50 -8.89 -4.41 11.79
N LEU A 51 -8.64 -4.97 10.62
CA LEU A 51 -7.30 -5.42 10.22
C LEU A 51 -6.45 -4.19 9.90
N ALA A 52 -5.19 -4.16 10.33
CA ALA A 52 -4.26 -3.10 10.00
C ALA A 52 -3.17 -3.61 9.04
N LEU A 53 -3.03 -2.97 7.89
CA LEU A 53 -1.97 -3.22 6.91
C LEU A 53 -0.99 -2.05 6.94
N ASN A 54 0.31 -2.34 7.09
CA ASN A 54 1.34 -1.32 7.16
C ASN A 54 2.17 -1.31 5.87
N ASP A 55 2.41 -0.12 5.33
CA ASP A 55 3.31 0.13 4.20
C ASP A 55 4.25 1.29 4.52
N CYS A 56 5.39 1.38 3.84
CA CYS A 56 6.29 2.51 4.02
C CYS A 56 5.94 3.66 3.09
N GLN A 57 5.58 4.82 3.67
CA GLN A 57 5.27 6.02 2.88
C GLN A 57 6.53 6.83 2.54
N TYR A 58 7.46 6.93 3.49
CA TYR A 58 8.73 7.63 3.30
C TYR A 58 9.87 6.70 3.65
N TRP A 59 10.61 6.29 2.62
CA TRP A 59 11.77 5.40 2.73
C TRP A 59 13.07 6.20 2.67
N ASP A 60 14.03 5.81 3.49
CA ASP A 60 15.40 6.32 3.47
C ASP A 60 16.30 5.27 2.82
N ASP A 61 16.67 5.51 1.56
CA ASP A 61 17.53 4.62 0.80
C ASP A 61 18.94 4.52 1.39
N PHE A 62 19.45 5.59 1.98
CA PHE A 62 20.80 5.63 2.52
C PHE A 62 20.92 4.77 3.78
N ASN A 63 19.95 4.89 4.69
CA ASN A 63 19.90 4.09 5.91
C ASN A 63 19.08 2.79 5.77
N ASN A 64 18.54 2.52 4.58
CA ASN A 64 17.70 1.36 4.27
C ASN A 64 16.58 1.15 5.30
N LYS A 65 15.88 2.22 5.66
CA LYS A 65 14.86 2.22 6.73
C LYS A 65 13.61 3.00 6.35
N CYS A 66 12.49 2.59 6.92
CA CYS A 66 11.25 3.34 6.79
C CYS A 66 11.20 4.49 7.80
N LEU A 67 11.00 5.71 7.32
CA LEU A 67 10.89 6.92 8.13
C LEU A 67 9.46 7.19 8.59
N PHE A 68 8.46 6.78 7.80
CA PHE A 68 7.06 6.88 8.19
C PHE A 68 6.25 5.71 7.63
N LYS A 69 5.49 5.05 8.49
CA LYS A 69 4.60 3.94 8.15
C LYS A 69 3.19 4.47 7.89
N LYS A 70 2.66 4.18 6.71
CA LYS A 70 1.24 4.32 6.37
C LYS A 70 0.50 3.09 6.85
N THR A 71 -0.62 3.30 7.54
CA THR A 71 -1.46 2.21 8.05
C THR A 71 -2.82 2.27 7.38
N THR A 72 -3.21 1.17 6.74
CA THR A 72 -4.53 0.98 6.14
C THR A 72 -5.35 0.07 7.03
N TYR A 73 -6.39 0.61 7.66
CA TYR A 73 -7.36 -0.14 8.45
C TYR A 73 -8.48 -0.63 7.56
N MET A 74 -8.69 -1.94 7.54
CA MET A 74 -9.76 -2.59 6.79
C MET A 74 -10.77 -3.20 7.73
N TYR A 75 -12.05 -2.89 7.53
CA TYR A 75 -13.17 -3.55 8.19
C TYR A 75 -14.26 -3.85 7.17
N LYS A 76 -14.40 -5.13 6.79
CA LYS A 76 -15.27 -5.57 5.70
C LYS A 76 -14.95 -4.79 4.40
N ASN A 77 -15.86 -3.95 3.93
CA ASN A 77 -15.70 -3.14 2.71
C ASN A 77 -15.31 -1.68 3.02
N LEU A 78 -14.96 -1.37 4.27
CA LEU A 78 -14.52 -0.04 4.67
C LEU A 78 -13.02 -0.03 4.80
N GLU A 79 -12.42 1.03 4.28
CA GLU A 79 -10.99 1.31 4.38
C GLU A 79 -10.79 2.68 5.01
N CYS A 80 -9.91 2.76 6.00
CA CYS A 80 -9.46 4.03 6.58
C CYS A 80 -7.94 4.06 6.59
N VAL A 81 -7.37 5.13 6.07
CA VAL A 81 -5.92 5.29 5.90
C VAL A 81 -5.37 6.34 6.85
N GLU A 82 -4.41 5.93 7.68
CA GLU A 82 -3.49 6.79 8.40
C GLU A 82 -2.21 6.96 7.59
N GLU A 83 -1.95 8.19 7.17
CA GLU A 83 -0.79 8.54 6.37
C GLU A 83 -0.29 9.92 6.79
N CYS A 84 0.99 10.18 6.52
CA CYS A 84 1.55 11.48 6.75
C CYS A 84 1.04 12.48 5.71
N GLN A 85 0.37 13.53 6.18
CA GLN A 85 -0.18 14.57 5.32
C GLN A 85 0.79 15.71 5.06
N HIS A 86 1.65 16.00 6.04
CA HIS A 86 2.63 17.09 5.97
C HIS A 86 4.00 16.55 6.37
N TRP A 87 4.85 16.32 5.38
CA TRP A 87 6.20 15.79 5.55
C TRP A 87 7.23 16.91 5.53
N ASP A 88 7.99 17.04 6.61
CA ASP A 88 9.17 17.88 6.65
C ASP A 88 10.36 17.12 6.07
N LYS A 89 10.76 17.51 4.86
CA LYS A 89 11.90 16.90 4.15
C LYS A 89 13.23 17.21 4.81
N PHE A 90 13.37 18.36 5.46
CA PHE A 90 14.63 18.77 6.06
C PHE A 90 14.91 17.96 7.33
N ASN A 91 13.90 17.85 8.19
CA ASN A 91 14.00 17.07 9.42
C ASN A 91 13.66 15.58 9.22
N SER A 92 13.20 15.20 8.02
CA SER A 92 12.76 13.84 7.69
C SER A 92 11.74 13.32 8.71
N THR A 93 10.73 14.14 9.01
CA THR A 93 9.69 13.82 10.00
C THR A 93 8.31 14.17 9.48
N CYS A 94 7.30 13.48 10.01
CA CYS A 94 5.93 13.81 9.71
C CYS A 94 5.39 14.85 10.71
N SER A 95 5.03 16.03 10.22
CA SER A 95 4.47 17.10 11.04
C SER A 95 2.98 16.86 11.35
N TYR A 96 2.26 16.16 10.48
CA TYR A 96 0.87 15.78 10.77
C TYR A 96 0.48 14.45 10.12
N PRO A 97 0.35 13.37 10.90
CA PRO A 97 -0.27 12.13 10.45
C PRO A 97 -1.79 12.23 10.55
N SER A 98 -2.51 11.75 9.53
CA SER A 98 -3.96 11.53 9.66
C SER A 98 -4.23 10.40 10.65
N LYS A 99 -5.43 10.42 11.25
CA LYS A 99 -5.83 9.44 12.26
C LYS A 99 -7.13 8.75 11.89
N CYS A 100 -7.21 7.46 12.13
CA CYS A 100 -8.40 6.64 11.95
C CYS A 100 -8.91 6.16 13.30
N THR A 101 -10.14 6.50 13.63
CA THR A 101 -10.83 5.96 14.82
C THR A 101 -11.95 5.05 14.38
N PHE A 102 -11.92 3.78 14.81
CA PHE A 102 -13.00 2.84 14.54
C PHE A 102 -14.03 2.85 15.67
N TYR A 103 -15.32 2.89 15.30
CA TYR A 103 -16.45 2.86 16.22
C TYR A 103 -17.23 1.55 16.02
N PRO A 104 -17.01 0.51 16.86
CA PRO A 104 -17.64 -0.79 16.69
C PRO A 104 -19.17 -0.75 16.71
N SER A 105 -19.76 0.11 17.55
CA SER A 105 -21.22 0.29 17.68
C SER A 105 -21.90 0.69 16.36
N HIS A 106 -21.18 1.42 15.51
CA HIS A 106 -21.67 1.92 14.23
C HIS A 106 -20.99 1.24 13.05
N LYS A 107 -20.00 0.37 13.28
CA LYS A 107 -19.21 -0.32 12.25
C LYS A 107 -18.64 0.66 11.22
N THR A 108 -18.19 1.82 11.69
CA THR A 108 -17.70 2.93 10.86
C THR A 108 -16.36 3.44 11.35
N PHE A 109 -15.60 4.05 10.46
CA PHE A 109 -14.43 4.83 10.83
C PHE A 109 -14.75 6.32 10.84
N VAL A 110 -13.99 7.08 11.62
CA VAL A 110 -13.84 8.52 11.46
C VAL A 110 -12.37 8.77 11.16
N ARG A 111 -12.10 9.38 10.02
CA ARG A 111 -10.77 9.82 9.63
C ARG A 111 -10.60 11.29 9.94
N THR A 112 -9.66 11.62 10.81
CA THR A 112 -9.25 12.98 11.13
C THR A 112 -8.05 13.35 10.26
N THR A 113 -8.17 14.48 9.58
CA THR A 113 -7.16 15.03 8.68
C THR A 113 -6.91 16.50 8.99
N CYS A 114 -5.78 17.05 8.56
CA CYS A 114 -5.55 18.47 8.56
C CYS A 114 -6.09 19.09 7.26
N GLU A 115 -7.05 20.02 7.39
CA GLU A 115 -7.61 20.79 6.28
C GLU A 115 -6.84 22.10 6.06
N LYS A 116 -6.33 22.70 7.14
CA LYS A 116 -5.48 23.90 7.07
C LYS A 116 -4.27 23.70 7.95
N PHE A 117 -3.09 23.68 7.34
CA PHE A 117 -1.82 23.50 8.00
C PHE A 117 -0.99 24.80 7.96
N ASP A 118 -0.24 25.06 9.02
CA ASP A 118 0.75 26.13 9.12
C ASP A 118 2.14 25.53 8.95
N ASP A 119 2.73 25.72 7.78
CA ASP A 119 4.07 25.20 7.45
C ASP A 119 5.18 25.89 8.25
N PHE A 120 4.97 27.12 8.73
CA PHE A 120 5.99 27.83 9.52
C PHE A 120 6.07 27.25 10.94
N ASN A 121 4.92 27.01 11.57
CA ASN A 121 4.85 26.45 12.92
C ASN A 121 4.69 24.92 12.96
N ASN A 122 4.68 24.25 11.81
CA ASN A 122 4.43 22.82 11.65
C ASN A 122 3.16 22.33 12.40
N THR A 123 2.10 23.14 12.39
CA THR A 123 0.91 22.89 13.21
C THR A 123 -0.35 22.85 12.37
N CYS A 124 -1.25 21.92 12.68
CA CYS A 124 -2.57 21.92 12.07
C CYS A 124 -3.48 22.98 12.70
N LEU A 125 -3.93 23.94 11.90
CA LEU A 125 -4.82 25.03 12.32
C LEU A 125 -6.30 24.63 12.26
N LYS A 126 -6.67 23.74 11.33
CA LYS A 126 -8.04 23.27 11.17
C LYS A 126 -8.07 21.80 10.84
N MET A 127 -8.68 21.02 11.72
CA MET A 127 -8.92 19.59 11.51
C MET A 127 -10.24 19.38 10.76
N LYS A 128 -10.30 18.29 9.99
CA LYS A 128 -11.50 17.81 9.31
C LYS A 128 -11.69 16.34 9.63
N GLU A 129 -12.86 16.02 10.14
CA GLU A 129 -13.30 14.64 10.37
C GLU A 129 -14.18 14.18 9.22
N THR A 130 -13.94 12.97 8.74
CA THR A 130 -14.73 12.34 7.68
C THR A 130 -15.20 10.98 8.17
N LYS A 131 -16.53 10.80 8.29
CA LYS A 131 -17.12 9.49 8.55
C LYS A 131 -16.96 8.61 7.30
N ILE A 132 -16.46 7.40 7.50
CA ILE A 132 -16.32 6.37 6.46
C ILE A 132 -17.19 5.18 6.89
N GLY A 133 -18.21 4.88 6.08
CA GLY A 133 -19.26 3.93 6.41
C GLY A 133 -20.62 4.60 6.59
N ARG A 134 -21.68 3.79 6.69
CA ARG A 134 -23.07 4.26 6.70
C ARG A 134 -23.56 4.61 8.09
#